data_AF-A0A352WUE2-F1
#
_entry.id   AF-A0A352WUE2-F1
#
_cell.length_a   1.000
_cell.length_b   1.000
_cell.length_c   1.000
_cell.angle_alpha   90.00
_cell.angle_beta   90.00
_cell.angle_gamma   90.00
#
_symmetry.space_group_name_H-M   'P 1'
#
loop_
_entity.id
_entity.type
_entity.pdbx_description
1 polymer ?
#
loop_
_entity_poly.entity_id
_entity_poly.type
_entity_poly.pdbx_seq_one_letter_code
_entity_poly.pdbx_strand_id
1 'polypeptide(L)'
;MTDSLNQNVTFTFHRKWNFISSLIGFDIYINGTFVGKLKNGKELKITHPKSKLYLIEIDAPLCEVYYLGETDDLEYNIKILTKGGWKSSAFQSMFKACENQLIELPKFIPNLTRTKDDSEINDAEKTLMLCQEFIWGATDGIDEVLCMDELQLMLLSLNTIGATKCHDLLQSIISDIFENKDLPLDYDYYKNKEIITKVEKANQVWWEAEKEKYMYDEFRGAVASFIIDNADLLF
;
A
#
# COMPACT_ATOMS: atom_id res chain seq x y z
N MET A 1 -19.91 28.54 -9.99
CA MET A 1 -19.25 27.59 -9.08
C MET A 1 -18.22 26.81 -9.88
N THR A 2 -17.11 27.45 -10.27
CA THR A 2 -16.16 26.90 -11.26
C THR A 2 -14.71 27.27 -10.94
N ASP A 3 -14.35 27.48 -9.66
CA ASP A 3 -12.98 27.87 -9.26
C ASP A 3 -12.32 26.90 -8.26
N SER A 4 -13.03 25.91 -7.70
CA SER A 4 -12.44 24.98 -6.72
C SER A 4 -11.62 23.84 -7.35
N LEU A 5 -11.79 23.55 -8.65
CA LEU A 5 -11.13 22.43 -9.34
C LEU A 5 -9.71 22.74 -9.86
N ASN A 6 -9.27 24.01 -9.84
CA ASN A 6 -7.94 24.42 -10.29
C ASN A 6 -7.02 24.90 -9.15
N GLN A 7 -7.45 24.71 -7.90
CA GLN A 7 -6.60 25.05 -6.77
C GLN A 7 -5.57 23.95 -6.54
N ASN A 8 -4.35 24.37 -6.23
CA ASN A 8 -3.29 23.48 -5.81
C ASN A 8 -3.04 23.67 -4.31
N VAL A 9 -2.65 22.58 -3.67
CA VAL A 9 -2.24 22.52 -2.28
C VAL A 9 -0.75 22.20 -2.23
N THR A 10 -0.04 22.83 -1.30
CA THR A 10 1.38 22.57 -1.07
C THR A 10 1.55 21.66 0.15
N PHE A 11 2.25 20.54 -0.02
CA PHE A 11 2.68 19.72 1.11
C PHE A 11 4.18 19.92 1.33
N THR A 12 4.57 20.15 2.58
CA THR A 12 5.97 20.14 3.01
C THR A 12 6.16 19.01 4.01
N PHE A 13 6.83 17.94 3.58
CA PHE A 13 7.19 16.82 4.45
C PHE A 13 8.55 17.07 5.08
N HIS A 14 8.64 16.96 6.40
CA HIS A 14 9.88 17.11 7.16
C HIS A 14 10.23 15.79 7.84
N ARG A 15 11.42 15.27 7.58
CA ARG A 15 11.95 14.11 8.29
C ARG A 15 12.97 14.55 9.33
N LYS A 16 12.73 14.24 10.61
CA LYS A 16 13.72 14.49 11.66
C LYS A 16 14.97 13.64 11.39
N TRP A 17 16.14 14.24 11.58
CA TRP A 17 17.40 13.53 11.44
C TRP A 17 17.49 12.40 12.49
N ASN A 18 17.86 11.19 12.03
CA ASN A 18 18.15 10.06 12.89
C ASN A 18 19.43 9.34 12.38
N PHE A 19 20.34 8.99 13.29
CA PHE A 19 21.66 8.43 12.97
C PHE A 19 21.58 6.98 12.47
N ILE A 20 20.67 6.17 13.03
CA ILE A 20 20.57 4.73 12.75
C ILE A 20 19.89 4.46 11.40
N SER A 21 18.97 5.31 10.96
CA SER A 21 18.25 5.20 9.67
C SER A 21 18.84 6.09 8.57
N SER A 22 20.11 6.48 8.68
CA SER A 22 20.63 7.70 8.05
C SER A 22 20.85 7.65 6.54
N LEU A 23 20.86 6.46 5.92
CA LEU A 23 21.25 6.28 4.52
C LEU A 23 20.06 6.10 3.56
N ILE A 24 18.90 5.62 4.03
CA ILE A 24 17.78 5.26 3.15
C ILE A 24 16.70 6.36 3.23
N GLY A 25 16.43 6.99 2.08
CA GLY A 25 15.32 7.93 1.91
C GLY A 25 13.99 7.21 1.74
N PHE A 26 12.90 7.87 2.13
CA PHE A 26 11.55 7.34 2.03
C PHE A 26 10.89 7.79 0.73
N ASP A 27 10.26 6.87 0.01
CA ASP A 27 9.42 7.22 -1.13
C ASP A 27 8.04 7.64 -0.61
N ILE A 28 7.61 8.86 -0.95
CA ILE A 28 6.34 9.44 -0.51
C ILE A 28 5.35 9.35 -1.66
N TYR A 29 4.14 8.90 -1.33
CA TYR A 29 3.03 8.78 -2.27
C TYR A 29 1.85 9.61 -1.78
N ILE A 30 1.16 10.28 -2.71
CA ILE A 30 -0.12 10.96 -2.45
C ILE A 30 -1.13 10.43 -3.46
N ASN A 31 -2.28 9.97 -2.97
CA ASN A 31 -3.36 9.38 -3.77
C ASN A 31 -2.82 8.32 -4.76
N GLY A 32 -1.96 7.43 -4.26
CA GLY A 32 -1.35 6.35 -5.03
C GLY A 32 -0.22 6.77 -5.98
N THR A 33 0.05 8.07 -6.13
CA THR A 33 1.09 8.58 -7.04
C THR A 33 2.37 8.91 -6.30
N PHE A 34 3.52 8.45 -6.81
CA PHE A 34 4.83 8.83 -6.29
C PHE A 34 5.07 10.34 -6.45
N VAL A 35 5.33 11.04 -5.35
CA VAL A 35 5.55 12.51 -5.36
C VAL A 35 7.00 12.90 -5.07
N GLY A 36 7.81 11.98 -4.55
CA GLY A 36 9.24 12.22 -4.36
C GLY A 36 9.86 11.41 -3.23
N LYS A 37 11.19 11.51 -3.13
CA LYS A 37 12.00 10.79 -2.13
C LYS A 37 12.45 11.73 -1.01
N LEU A 38 11.98 11.51 0.20
CA LEU A 38 12.33 12.26 1.41
C LEU A 38 13.59 11.71 2.07
N LYS A 39 14.69 12.44 1.93
CA LYS A 39 16.00 12.08 2.51
C LYS A 39 16.06 12.38 4.01
N ASN A 40 16.93 11.67 4.73
CA ASN A 40 17.13 11.86 6.17
C ASN A 40 17.54 13.30 6.52
N GLY A 41 16.87 13.91 7.50
CA GLY A 41 17.12 15.29 7.92
C GLY A 41 16.83 16.36 6.86
N LYS A 42 16.09 16.02 5.80
CA LYS A 42 15.69 16.93 4.72
C LYS A 42 14.18 17.14 4.73
N GLU A 43 13.76 18.07 3.87
CA GLU A 43 12.37 18.31 3.55
C GLU A 43 12.08 17.94 2.09
N LEU A 44 10.82 17.62 1.81
CA LEU A 44 10.28 17.40 0.49
C LEU A 44 9.06 18.32 0.36
N LYS A 45 9.15 19.31 -0.54
CA LYS A 45 8.05 20.22 -0.86
C LYS A 45 7.45 19.84 -2.20
N ILE A 46 6.15 19.57 -2.22
CA ILE A 46 5.40 19.19 -3.42
C ILE A 46 4.16 20.05 -3.56
N THR A 47 3.69 20.21 -4.79
CA THR A 47 2.41 20.83 -5.12
C THR A 47 1.51 19.74 -5.71
N HIS A 48 0.30 19.62 -5.20
CA HIS A 48 -0.68 18.63 -5.61
C HIS A 48 -2.04 19.28 -5.87
N PRO A 49 -2.84 18.80 -6.84
CA PRO A 49 -4.21 19.26 -7.02
C PRO A 49 -5.03 19.19 -5.73
N LYS A 50 -5.92 20.16 -5.55
CA LYS A 50 -6.89 20.14 -4.45
C LYS A 50 -7.78 18.90 -4.57
N SER A 51 -7.93 18.16 -3.47
CA SER A 51 -8.76 16.95 -3.40
C SER A 51 -9.62 16.99 -2.13
N LYS A 52 -10.75 16.30 -2.17
CA LYS A 52 -11.61 16.09 -0.99
C LYS A 52 -10.98 15.17 0.04
N LEU A 53 -10.09 14.30 -0.41
CA LEU A 53 -9.37 13.35 0.41
C LEU A 53 -7.95 13.20 -0.13
N TYR A 54 -6.98 13.28 0.77
CA TYR A 54 -5.60 12.92 0.51
C TYR A 54 -5.28 11.65 1.27
N LEU A 55 -4.79 10.66 0.54
CA LEU A 55 -4.20 9.44 1.08
C LEU A 55 -2.69 9.57 0.94
N ILE A 56 -1.95 9.33 2.02
CA ILE A 56 -0.50 9.49 2.06
C ILE A 56 0.12 8.20 2.59
N GLU A 57 1.08 7.68 1.83
CA GLU A 57 1.81 6.45 2.16
C GLU A 57 3.33 6.68 2.11
N ILE A 58 4.06 5.83 2.84
CA ILE A 58 5.53 5.77 2.83
C ILE A 58 5.96 4.38 2.38
N ASP A 59 6.86 4.32 1.40
CA ASP A 59 7.63 3.15 0.93
C ASP A 59 6.81 1.95 0.41
N ALA A 60 5.94 1.35 1.22
CA ALA A 60 5.19 0.12 0.92
C ALA A 60 3.67 0.39 0.81
N PRO A 61 2.97 -0.21 -0.16
CA PRO A 61 1.53 -0.01 -0.33
C PRO A 61 0.75 -0.72 0.77
N LEU A 62 -0.38 -0.13 1.15
CA LEU A 62 -1.31 -0.63 2.15
C LEU A 62 -0.68 -0.93 3.51
N CYS A 63 0.52 -0.44 3.83
CA CYS A 63 1.14 -0.67 5.14
C CYS A 63 0.49 0.20 6.23
N GLU A 64 0.54 1.52 6.04
CA GLU A 64 -0.21 2.51 6.81
C GLU A 64 -0.66 3.62 5.85
N VAL A 65 -1.97 3.76 5.67
CA VAL A 65 -2.54 4.79 4.81
C VAL A 65 -2.98 5.97 5.68
N TYR A 66 -2.17 7.01 5.73
CA TYR A 66 -2.54 8.25 6.42
C TYR A 66 -3.53 9.03 5.58
N TYR A 67 -4.50 9.69 6.20
CA TYR A 67 -5.49 10.45 5.46
C TYR A 67 -5.74 11.85 6.00
N LEU A 68 -6.10 12.74 5.09
CA LEU A 68 -6.51 14.12 5.36
C LEU A 68 -7.76 14.41 4.52
N GLY A 69 -8.89 14.61 5.19
CA GLY A 69 -10.14 15.02 4.54
C GLY A 69 -10.10 16.46 4.04
N GLU A 70 -11.20 16.90 3.44
CA GLU A 70 -11.33 18.23 2.87
C GLU A 70 -11.18 19.31 3.95
N THR A 71 -10.24 20.22 3.76
CA THR A 71 -10.13 21.45 4.55
C THR A 71 -9.95 22.65 3.62
N ASP A 72 -10.10 23.85 4.18
CA ASP A 72 -9.78 25.10 3.49
C ASP A 72 -8.26 25.37 3.42
N ASP A 73 -7.43 24.48 3.98
CA ASP A 73 -5.98 24.64 3.99
C ASP A 73 -5.42 24.49 2.56
N LEU A 74 -4.56 25.44 2.19
CA LEU A 74 -3.76 25.36 0.96
C LEU A 74 -2.32 24.90 1.21
N GLU A 75 -1.94 24.76 2.48
CA GLU A 75 -0.61 24.33 2.89
C GLU A 75 -0.67 23.32 4.03
N TYR A 76 -0.01 22.18 3.85
CA TYR A 76 0.15 21.15 4.86
C TYR A 76 1.62 20.97 5.21
N ASN A 77 1.96 21.21 6.48
CA ASN A 77 3.29 20.94 7.00
C ASN A 77 3.26 19.60 7.75
N ILE A 78 3.81 18.55 7.15
CA ILE A 78 3.78 17.18 7.69
C ILE A 78 5.14 16.84 8.29
N LYS A 79 5.19 16.46 9.56
CA LYS A 79 6.39 15.95 10.22
C LYS A 79 6.33 14.44 10.33
N ILE A 80 7.39 13.77 9.89
CA ILE A 80 7.58 12.33 10.02
C ILE A 80 8.55 12.07 11.16
N LEU A 81 8.06 11.36 12.18
CA LEU A 81 8.81 11.03 13.39
C LEU A 81 8.88 9.52 13.56
N THR A 82 10.06 9.01 13.93
CA THR A 82 10.20 7.63 14.40
C THR A 82 9.54 7.48 15.77
N LYS A 83 8.59 6.55 15.92
CA LYS A 83 8.09 6.03 17.19
C LYS A 83 8.77 4.69 17.51
N GLY A 84 9.14 4.48 18.77
CA GLY A 84 9.90 3.30 19.21
C GLY A 84 11.40 3.37 18.89
N GLY A 85 12.17 2.39 19.38
CA GLY A 85 13.62 2.27 19.09
C GLY A 85 14.54 2.28 20.30
N TRP A 86 14.76 1.07 20.84
CA TRP A 86 15.97 0.48 21.46
C TRP A 86 15.61 -0.97 21.88
N LYS A 87 14.32 -1.24 22.16
CA LYS A 87 13.80 -2.58 22.52
C LYS A 87 12.53 -3.02 21.77
N SER A 88 12.02 -2.21 20.84
CA SER A 88 10.82 -2.50 20.03
C SER A 88 11.09 -2.14 18.56
N SER A 89 10.30 -2.72 17.65
CA SER A 89 10.24 -2.30 16.25
C SER A 89 10.01 -0.79 16.16
N ALA A 90 10.88 -0.10 15.43
CA ALA A 90 10.75 1.33 15.18
C ALA A 90 9.88 1.54 13.94
N PHE A 91 8.82 2.32 14.06
CA PHE A 91 7.92 2.66 12.94
C PHE A 91 7.85 4.18 12.76
N GLN A 92 7.48 4.63 11.57
CA GLN A 92 7.31 6.06 11.28
C GLN A 92 5.86 6.47 11.55
N SER A 93 5.65 7.69 12.03
CA SER A 93 4.31 8.27 12.15
C SER A 93 4.29 9.69 11.61
N MET A 94 3.18 10.05 10.97
CA MET A 94 2.99 11.37 10.38
C MET A 94 2.16 12.28 11.27
N PHE A 95 2.59 13.54 11.37
CA PHE A 95 1.91 14.56 12.14
C PHE A 95 1.72 15.82 11.30
N LYS A 96 0.52 16.38 11.31
CA LYS A 96 0.30 17.75 10.84
C LYS A 96 0.86 18.72 11.89
N ALA A 97 1.79 19.57 11.48
CA ALA A 97 2.27 20.68 12.28
C ALA A 97 1.29 21.85 12.18
N CYS A 98 0.62 22.13 13.29
CA CYS A 98 -0.14 23.37 13.51
C CYS A 98 0.68 24.24 14.46
N GLU A 99 0.48 25.56 14.45
CA GLU A 99 1.32 26.60 15.10
C GLU A 99 2.14 26.11 16.32
N ASN A 100 1.47 25.58 17.36
CA ASN A 100 2.12 25.11 18.59
C ASN A 100 1.87 23.63 18.91
N GLN A 101 1.36 22.82 17.97
CA GLN A 101 1.01 21.43 18.22
C GLN A 101 1.31 20.52 17.03
N LEU A 102 1.65 19.26 17.34
CA LEU A 102 1.72 18.19 16.36
C LEU A 102 0.48 17.32 16.54
N ILE A 103 -0.38 17.30 15.52
CA ILE A 103 -1.57 16.46 15.49
C ILE A 103 -1.23 15.24 14.65
N GLU A 104 -1.29 14.04 15.24
CA GLU A 104 -1.08 12.81 14.49
C GLU A 104 -2.14 12.68 13.41
N LEU A 105 -1.71 12.40 12.18
CA LEU A 105 -2.64 12.16 11.09
C LEU A 105 -3.41 10.87 11.39
N PRO A 106 -4.73 10.86 11.16
CA PRO A 106 -5.47 9.61 11.24
C PRO A 106 -4.97 8.66 10.15
N LYS A 107 -5.04 7.36 10.43
CA LYS A 107 -4.54 6.32 9.54
C LYS A 107 -5.49 5.14 9.47
N PHE A 108 -5.57 4.56 8.28
CA PHE A 108 -6.25 3.31 8.00
C PHE A 108 -5.21 2.22 7.79
N ILE A 109 -5.40 1.09 8.46
CA ILE A 109 -4.52 -0.08 8.37
C ILE A 109 -5.44 -1.27 8.09
N PRO A 110 -5.49 -1.77 6.84
CA PRO A 110 -6.42 -2.83 6.47
C PRO A 110 -6.32 -4.05 7.40
N ASN A 111 -5.13 -4.57 7.71
CA ASN A 111 -5.00 -5.78 8.53
C ASN A 111 -5.54 -5.64 9.96
N LEU A 112 -5.63 -4.42 10.50
CA LEU A 112 -6.20 -4.23 11.84
C LEU A 112 -7.71 -4.49 11.85
N THR A 113 -8.39 -4.49 10.71
CA THR A 113 -9.81 -4.89 10.65
C THR A 113 -10.00 -6.38 10.93
N ARG A 114 -8.97 -7.24 10.83
CA ARG A 114 -9.04 -8.65 11.30
C ARG A 114 -9.27 -8.78 12.80
N THR A 115 -9.06 -7.72 13.57
CA THR A 115 -9.37 -7.71 15.01
C THR A 115 -10.84 -7.40 15.30
N LYS A 116 -11.60 -7.00 14.28
CA LYS A 116 -13.05 -6.83 14.35
C LYS A 116 -13.75 -8.18 14.19
N ASP A 117 -14.98 -8.27 14.67
CA ASP A 117 -15.85 -9.39 14.34
C ASP A 117 -16.16 -9.37 12.83
N ASP A 118 -16.24 -10.53 12.18
CA ASP A 118 -16.55 -10.63 10.74
C ASP A 118 -17.86 -9.91 10.37
N SER A 119 -18.80 -9.79 11.31
CA SER A 119 -20.06 -9.05 11.13
C SER A 119 -19.91 -7.52 11.11
N GLU A 120 -18.75 -7.01 11.51
CA GLU A 120 -18.42 -5.57 11.57
C GLU A 120 -17.53 -5.11 10.41
N ILE A 121 -17.05 -6.03 9.57
CA ILE A 121 -16.18 -5.75 8.43
C ILE A 121 -17.05 -5.60 7.18
N ASN A 122 -17.03 -4.42 6.57
CA ASN A 122 -17.75 -4.21 5.31
C ASN A 122 -16.98 -4.76 4.09
N ASP A 123 -17.65 -4.89 2.95
CA ASP A 123 -17.05 -5.46 1.74
C ASP A 123 -15.82 -4.68 1.27
N ALA A 124 -15.81 -3.34 1.39
CA ALA A 124 -14.67 -2.53 0.99
C ALA A 124 -13.46 -2.76 1.91
N GLU A 125 -13.67 -2.86 3.23
CA GLU A 125 -12.64 -3.24 4.18
C GLU A 125 -12.07 -4.63 3.85
N LYS A 126 -12.95 -5.61 3.57
CA LYS A 126 -12.55 -6.98 3.23
C LYS A 126 -11.74 -7.03 1.93
N THR A 127 -12.16 -6.31 0.90
CA THR A 127 -11.39 -6.17 -0.35
C THR A 127 -10.00 -5.61 -0.09
N LEU A 128 -9.88 -4.54 0.71
CA LEU A 128 -8.59 -3.93 1.01
C LEU A 128 -7.68 -4.82 1.87
N MET A 129 -8.24 -5.61 2.78
CA MET A 129 -7.50 -6.63 3.54
C MET A 129 -6.89 -7.67 2.60
N LEU A 130 -7.70 -8.22 1.69
CA LEU A 130 -7.24 -9.23 0.73
C LEU A 130 -6.17 -8.68 -0.21
N CYS A 131 -6.31 -7.43 -0.66
CA CYS A 131 -5.28 -6.75 -1.44
C CYS A 131 -3.98 -6.51 -0.65
N GLN A 132 -4.08 -6.22 0.65
CA GLN A 132 -2.90 -6.06 1.51
C GLN A 132 -2.17 -7.39 1.73
N GLU A 133 -2.90 -8.48 2.02
CA GLU A 133 -2.31 -9.80 2.20
C GLU A 133 -1.64 -10.29 0.92
N PHE A 134 -2.29 -10.06 -0.22
CA PHE A 134 -1.71 -10.31 -1.52
C PHE A 134 -0.37 -9.58 -1.70
N ILE A 135 -0.34 -8.25 -1.49
CA ILE A 135 0.86 -7.47 -1.81
C ILE A 135 2.00 -7.76 -0.84
N TRP A 136 1.69 -8.07 0.43
CA TRP A 136 2.69 -8.49 1.41
C TRP A 136 3.25 -9.86 1.09
N GLY A 137 2.39 -10.86 0.84
CA GLY A 137 2.82 -12.18 0.43
C GLY A 137 3.67 -12.13 -0.84
N ALA A 138 3.19 -11.43 -1.87
CA ALA A 138 3.88 -11.32 -3.15
C ALA A 138 5.23 -10.57 -3.07
N THR A 139 5.44 -9.72 -2.05
CA THR A 139 6.73 -9.06 -1.80
C THR A 139 7.76 -10.05 -1.27
N ASP A 140 7.34 -11.03 -0.46
CA ASP A 140 8.21 -12.09 0.05
C ASP A 140 8.44 -13.20 -1.00
N GLY A 141 7.39 -13.54 -1.75
CA GLY A 141 7.41 -14.50 -2.86
C GLY A 141 5.99 -14.79 -3.34
N ILE A 142 5.79 -14.95 -4.65
CA ILE A 142 4.44 -15.25 -5.17
C ILE A 142 3.93 -16.61 -4.70
N ASP A 143 4.82 -17.51 -4.29
CA ASP A 143 4.45 -18.79 -3.69
C ASP A 143 3.72 -18.65 -2.35
N GLU A 144 4.03 -17.64 -1.55
CA GLU A 144 3.27 -17.34 -0.33
C GLU A 144 1.80 -17.08 -0.67
N VAL A 145 1.54 -16.30 -1.73
CA VAL A 145 0.18 -16.03 -2.22
C VAL A 145 -0.47 -17.31 -2.77
N LEU A 146 0.28 -18.12 -3.51
CA LEU A 146 -0.24 -19.37 -4.08
C LEU A 146 -0.60 -20.41 -3.00
N CYS A 147 -0.05 -20.30 -1.78
CA CYS A 147 -0.40 -21.14 -0.63
C CYS A 147 -1.62 -20.64 0.15
N MET A 148 -2.13 -19.43 -0.11
CA MET A 148 -3.22 -18.85 0.67
C MET A 148 -4.58 -19.42 0.28
N ASP A 149 -5.35 -19.84 1.27
CA ASP A 149 -6.72 -20.35 1.10
C ASP A 149 -7.62 -19.32 0.39
N GLU A 150 -7.36 -18.02 0.59
CA GLU A 150 -8.10 -16.91 -0.02
C GLU A 150 -7.63 -16.53 -1.43
N LEU A 151 -6.76 -17.31 -2.09
CA LEU A 151 -6.18 -16.98 -3.41
C LEU A 151 -7.22 -16.48 -4.43
N GLN A 152 -8.37 -17.16 -4.54
CA GLN A 152 -9.44 -16.77 -5.46
C GLN A 152 -10.14 -15.45 -5.06
N LEU A 153 -10.26 -15.20 -3.75
CA LEU A 153 -10.81 -13.95 -3.24
C LEU A 153 -9.81 -12.80 -3.42
N MET A 154 -8.50 -13.07 -3.35
CA MET A 154 -7.46 -12.09 -3.67
C MET A 154 -7.51 -11.69 -5.14
N LEU A 155 -7.62 -12.65 -6.08
CA LEU A 155 -7.84 -12.36 -7.50
C LEU A 155 -9.07 -11.48 -7.72
N LEU A 156 -10.21 -11.87 -7.12
CA LEU A 156 -11.44 -11.08 -7.22
C LEU A 156 -11.25 -9.66 -6.67
N SER A 157 -10.53 -9.51 -5.55
CA SER A 157 -10.27 -8.21 -4.93
C SER A 157 -9.37 -7.33 -5.80
N LEU A 158 -8.32 -7.89 -6.39
CA LEU A 158 -7.45 -7.19 -7.35
C LEU A 158 -8.24 -6.68 -8.56
N ASN A 159 -9.11 -7.51 -9.12
CA ASN A 159 -10.01 -7.11 -10.20
C ASN A 159 -11.00 -6.03 -9.74
N THR A 160 -11.56 -6.17 -8.53
CA THR A 160 -12.53 -5.23 -7.95
C THR A 160 -11.96 -3.83 -7.78
N ILE A 161 -10.71 -3.71 -7.33
CA ILE A 161 -10.04 -2.40 -7.20
C ILE A 161 -9.48 -1.87 -8.53
N GLY A 162 -9.50 -2.68 -9.60
CA GLY A 162 -8.93 -2.33 -10.89
C GLY A 162 -7.40 -2.45 -10.97
N ALA A 163 -6.77 -3.26 -10.13
CA ALA A 163 -5.33 -3.55 -10.19
C ALA A 163 -5.02 -4.62 -11.27
N THR A 164 -5.29 -4.25 -12.53
CA THR A 164 -5.28 -5.16 -13.69
C THR A 164 -3.95 -5.87 -13.90
N LYS A 165 -2.80 -5.20 -13.77
CA LYS A 165 -1.49 -5.86 -13.96
C LYS A 165 -1.20 -6.94 -12.94
N CYS A 166 -1.45 -6.67 -11.66
CA CYS A 166 -1.28 -7.67 -10.60
C CYS A 166 -2.22 -8.84 -10.81
N HIS A 167 -3.49 -8.55 -11.10
CA HIS A 167 -4.52 -9.55 -11.39
C HIS A 167 -4.11 -10.45 -12.55
N ASP A 168 -3.82 -9.86 -13.72
CA ASP A 168 -3.54 -10.60 -14.94
C ASP A 168 -2.25 -11.42 -14.82
N LEU A 169 -1.23 -10.89 -14.14
CA LEU A 169 0.01 -11.62 -13.89
C LEU A 169 -0.23 -12.83 -12.98
N LEU A 170 -0.91 -12.65 -11.84
CA LEU A 170 -1.24 -13.77 -10.95
C LEU A 170 -2.11 -14.81 -11.68
N GLN A 171 -3.10 -14.36 -12.44
CA GLN A 171 -3.97 -15.23 -13.23
C GLN A 171 -3.17 -16.02 -14.29
N SER A 172 -2.19 -15.38 -14.94
CA SER A 172 -1.31 -16.04 -15.92
C SER A 172 -0.40 -17.07 -15.28
N ILE A 173 0.12 -16.82 -14.08
CA ILE A 173 0.91 -17.79 -13.32
C ILE A 173 0.04 -19.03 -13.01
N ILE A 174 -1.18 -18.80 -12.53
CA ILE A 174 -2.13 -19.86 -12.20
C ILE A 174 -2.50 -20.69 -13.44
N SER A 175 -2.76 -20.05 -14.58
CA SER A 175 -3.15 -20.75 -15.80
C SER A 175 -1.97 -21.41 -16.52
N ASP A 176 -0.85 -20.72 -16.66
CA ASP A 176 0.21 -21.11 -17.60
C ASP A 176 1.29 -21.95 -16.94
N ILE A 177 1.47 -21.83 -15.63
CA ILE A 177 2.46 -22.60 -14.85
C ILE A 177 1.78 -23.72 -14.09
N PHE A 178 0.63 -23.44 -13.46
CA PHE A 178 -0.11 -24.41 -12.64
C PHE A 178 -1.29 -25.06 -13.35
N GLU A 179 -1.63 -24.64 -14.58
CA GLU A 179 -2.72 -25.22 -15.37
C GLU A 179 -4.09 -25.18 -14.66
N ASN A 180 -4.30 -24.23 -13.74
CA ASN A 180 -5.47 -24.16 -12.84
C ASN A 180 -5.66 -25.41 -11.97
N LYS A 181 -4.58 -26.12 -11.65
CA LYS A 181 -4.58 -27.31 -10.77
C LYS A 181 -3.71 -27.05 -9.55
N ASP A 182 -3.92 -27.87 -8.53
CA ASP A 182 -3.04 -27.95 -7.35
C ASP A 182 -2.89 -26.61 -6.59
N LEU A 183 -3.96 -25.80 -6.56
CA LEU A 183 -4.02 -24.53 -5.85
C LEU A 183 -5.25 -24.48 -4.91
N PRO A 184 -5.13 -23.85 -3.72
CA PRO A 184 -3.90 -23.33 -3.13
C PRO A 184 -2.88 -24.45 -2.89
N LEU A 185 -1.59 -24.10 -2.93
CA LEU A 185 -0.51 -25.05 -2.65
C LEU A 185 -0.54 -25.43 -1.17
N ASP A 186 -0.28 -26.71 -0.89
CA ASP A 186 0.08 -27.11 0.47
C ASP A 186 1.43 -26.48 0.82
N TYR A 187 1.58 -25.88 2.01
CA TYR A 187 2.85 -25.33 2.51
C TYR A 187 3.98 -26.38 2.50
N ASP A 188 3.66 -27.68 2.50
CA ASP A 188 4.60 -28.78 2.32
C ASP A 188 4.98 -29.07 0.86
N TYR A 189 4.64 -28.18 -0.09
CA TYR A 189 4.92 -28.35 -1.53
C TYR A 189 6.40 -28.63 -1.85
N TYR A 190 7.32 -28.17 -0.99
CA TYR A 190 8.76 -28.39 -1.09
C TYR A 190 9.16 -29.88 -1.03
N LYS A 191 8.24 -30.78 -0.67
CA LYS A 191 8.45 -32.23 -0.74
C LYS A 191 8.26 -32.80 -2.15
N ASN A 192 7.68 -32.04 -3.08
CA ASN A 192 7.45 -32.42 -4.47
C ASN A 192 8.33 -31.62 -5.43
N LYS A 193 9.30 -32.28 -6.07
CA LYS A 193 10.25 -31.65 -7.00
C LYS A 193 9.58 -31.00 -8.22
N GLU A 194 8.47 -31.56 -8.70
CA GLU A 194 7.74 -30.97 -9.83
C GLU A 194 7.11 -29.63 -9.42
N ILE A 195 6.49 -29.58 -8.24
CA ILE A 195 5.86 -28.35 -7.72
C ILE A 195 6.92 -27.30 -7.40
N ILE A 196 8.06 -27.69 -6.83
CA ILE A 196 9.20 -26.76 -6.61
C ILE A 196 9.60 -26.08 -7.92
N THR A 197 9.73 -26.85 -9.01
CA THR A 197 10.14 -26.29 -10.31
C THR A 197 9.12 -25.27 -10.83
N LYS A 198 7.82 -25.53 -10.62
CA LYS A 198 6.74 -24.60 -10.96
C LYS A 198 6.79 -23.32 -10.10
N VAL A 199 7.00 -23.47 -8.80
CA VAL A 199 7.14 -22.34 -7.86
C VAL A 199 8.34 -21.46 -8.20
N GLU A 200 9.51 -22.04 -8.46
CA GLU A 200 10.71 -21.29 -8.87
C GLU A 200 10.44 -20.48 -10.14
N LYS A 201 9.76 -21.08 -11.12
CA LYS A 201 9.36 -20.39 -12.35
C LYS A 201 8.35 -19.27 -12.07
N ALA A 202 7.37 -19.49 -11.22
CA ALA A 202 6.37 -18.49 -10.85
C ALA A 202 7.01 -17.27 -10.18
N ASN A 203 7.90 -17.51 -9.20
CA ASN A 203 8.67 -16.45 -8.54
C ASN A 203 9.55 -15.69 -9.53
N GLN A 204 10.23 -16.39 -10.45
CA GLN A 204 11.01 -15.73 -11.49
C GLN A 204 10.14 -14.79 -12.35
N VAL A 205 8.99 -15.27 -12.85
CA VAL A 205 8.07 -14.48 -13.66
C VAL A 205 7.57 -13.26 -12.88
N TRP A 206 7.22 -13.44 -11.61
CA TRP A 206 6.77 -12.36 -10.73
C TRP A 206 7.85 -11.28 -10.54
N TRP A 207 9.06 -11.68 -10.13
CA TRP A 207 10.17 -10.75 -9.89
C TRP A 207 10.68 -10.06 -11.16
N GLU A 208 10.55 -10.69 -12.32
CA GLU A 208 10.85 -10.05 -13.60
C GLU A 208 9.88 -8.90 -13.88
N ALA A 209 8.58 -9.10 -13.65
CA ALA A 209 7.58 -8.05 -13.79
C ALA A 209 7.72 -6.94 -12.72
N GLU A 210 8.06 -7.31 -11.48
CA GLU A 210 8.27 -6.38 -10.37
C GLU A 210 9.37 -5.33 -10.68
N LYS A 211 10.46 -5.75 -11.35
CA LYS A 211 11.58 -4.85 -11.71
C LYS A 211 11.13 -3.67 -12.58
N GLU A 212 10.03 -3.80 -13.30
CA GLU A 212 9.52 -2.74 -14.15
C GLU A 212 8.83 -1.62 -13.35
N LYS A 213 8.56 -1.80 -12.04
CA LYS A 213 7.89 -0.87 -11.10
C LYS A 213 6.46 -0.43 -11.46
N TYR A 214 6.09 -0.42 -12.74
CA TYR A 214 4.79 -0.01 -13.24
C TYR A 214 3.62 -0.85 -12.71
N MET A 215 3.88 -2.06 -12.25
CA MET A 215 2.86 -2.92 -11.62
C MET A 215 2.47 -2.39 -10.23
N TYR A 216 3.44 -2.04 -9.39
CA TYR A 216 3.14 -1.50 -8.05
C TYR A 216 2.62 -0.07 -8.10
N ASP A 217 3.08 0.75 -9.03
CA ASP A 217 2.53 2.09 -9.22
C ASP A 217 1.06 2.04 -9.65
N GLU A 218 0.70 1.11 -10.56
CA GLU A 218 -0.71 0.87 -10.91
C GLU A 218 -1.51 0.35 -9.71
N PHE A 219 -1.00 -0.66 -9.01
CA PHE A 219 -1.65 -1.21 -7.82
C PHE A 219 -1.94 -0.13 -6.78
N ARG A 220 -0.96 0.75 -6.50
CA ARG A 220 -1.14 1.90 -5.60
C ARG A 220 -2.22 2.86 -6.07
N GLY A 221 -2.23 3.19 -7.36
CA GLY A 221 -3.26 4.05 -7.96
C GLY A 221 -4.66 3.43 -7.85
N ALA A 222 -4.78 2.13 -8.11
CA ALA A 222 -6.02 1.37 -7.99
C ALA A 222 -6.54 1.35 -6.55
N VAL A 223 -5.67 1.01 -5.59
CA VAL A 223 -5.98 1.05 -4.15
C VAL A 223 -6.45 2.44 -3.71
N ALA A 224 -5.69 3.49 -4.06
CA ALA A 224 -6.02 4.84 -3.64
C ALA A 224 -7.36 5.30 -4.21
N SER A 225 -7.62 5.00 -5.48
CA SER A 225 -8.90 5.31 -6.13
C SER A 225 -10.05 4.58 -5.43
N PHE A 226 -9.88 3.28 -5.16
CA PHE A 226 -10.88 2.48 -4.45
C PHE A 226 -11.19 3.02 -3.05
N ILE A 227 -10.17 3.42 -2.27
CA ILE A 227 -10.37 4.02 -0.94
C ILE A 227 -11.12 5.35 -1.05
N ILE A 228 -10.77 6.19 -2.03
CA ILE A 228 -11.44 7.49 -2.24
C ILE A 228 -12.91 7.28 -2.62
N ASP A 229 -13.19 6.34 -3.52
CA ASP A 229 -14.56 6.05 -3.98
C ASP A 229 -15.43 5.41 -2.90
N ASN A 230 -14.82 4.78 -1.90
CA ASN A 230 -15.50 4.13 -0.77
C ASN A 230 -15.25 4.86 0.57
N ALA A 231 -14.87 6.14 0.53
CA ALA A 231 -14.50 6.89 1.72
C ALA A 231 -15.59 6.89 2.81
N ASP A 232 -16.87 7.00 2.42
CA ASP A 232 -18.02 7.00 3.34
C ASP A 232 -18.21 5.66 4.10
N LEU A 233 -17.62 4.58 3.61
CA LEU A 233 -17.65 3.25 4.25
C LEU A 233 -16.41 2.99 5.09
N LEU A 234 -15.31 3.69 4.83
CA LEU A 234 -13.99 3.44 5.43
C LEU A 234 -13.63 4.42 6.55
N PHE A 235 -14.26 5.60 6.60
CA PHE A 235 -13.93 6.69 7.52
C PHE A 235 -15.14 7.27 8.26
#